data_AF-A0A816VQD9-F1
#
_entry.id   AF-A0A816VQD9-F1
#
_cell.length_a   1.000
_cell.length_b   1.000
_cell.length_c   1.000
_cell.angle_alpha   90.00
_cell.angle_beta   90.00
_cell.angle_gamma   90.00
#
_symmetry.space_group_name_H-M   'P 1'
#
loop_
_entity.id
_entity.type
_entity.pdbx_description
1 polymer ?
#
loop_
_entity_poly.entity_id
_entity_poly.type
_entity_poly.pdbx_seq_one_letter_code
_entity_poly.pdbx_strand_id
1 'polypeptide(L)'
;MIIGMISATLAMCMAGTLEIFRQKTCDTLPTIQQNIGKTNYTAADMTIFYQFPQYLGIGLSEVFTSVASLEFAYLATPRSAQSLIMSLRFCSAGLSSFFGSAYVGIFVQAQENLTFDNTECKARNESELFYIYFFVLAGLQLVFILVILGCDEQFKILKVSKQRFNTRLFVTPNTRSSNT
;
A
#
# COMPACT_ATOMS: atom_id res chain seq x y z
N MET A 1 2.28 -6.21 -10.78
CA MET A 1 1.89 -4.99 -10.03
C MET A 1 0.51 -5.14 -9.40
N ILE A 2 -0.58 -5.19 -10.17
CA ILE A 2 -1.96 -5.27 -9.62
C ILE A 2 -2.15 -6.44 -8.65
N ILE A 3 -1.61 -7.62 -8.99
CA ILE A 3 -1.67 -8.82 -8.11
C ILE A 3 -1.08 -8.53 -6.73
N GLY A 4 0.07 -7.85 -6.67
CA GLY A 4 0.68 -7.44 -5.40
C GLY A 4 -0.17 -6.40 -4.68
N MET A 5 -0.74 -5.42 -5.38
CA MET A 5 -1.62 -4.43 -4.76
C MET A 5 -2.89 -5.06 -4.16
N ILE A 6 -3.48 -6.07 -4.81
CA ILE A 6 -4.63 -6.82 -4.28
C ILE A 6 -4.23 -7.59 -3.02
N SER A 7 -3.05 -8.22 -3.00
CA SER A 7 -2.58 -8.94 -1.81
C SER A 7 -2.29 -7.99 -0.65
N ALA A 8 -1.82 -6.76 -0.91
CA ALA A 8 -1.66 -5.72 0.11
C ALA A 8 -3.02 -5.33 0.72
N THR A 9 -4.05 -5.11 -0.11
CA THR A 9 -5.39 -4.77 0.39
C THR A 9 -5.96 -5.88 1.26
N LEU A 10 -5.82 -7.14 0.83
CA LEU A 10 -6.25 -8.29 1.63
C LEU A 10 -5.51 -8.37 2.98
N ALA A 11 -4.21 -8.08 3.00
CA ALA A 11 -3.43 -8.06 4.23
C ALA A 11 -3.88 -6.95 5.20
N MET A 12 -4.26 -5.77 4.67
CA MET A 12 -4.81 -4.68 5.49
C MET A 12 -6.21 -5.02 6.03
N CYS A 13 -7.06 -5.69 5.25
CA CYS A 13 -8.34 -6.21 5.74
C CYS A 13 -8.15 -7.27 6.84
N MET A 14 -7.15 -8.15 6.69
CA MET A 14 -6.78 -9.13 7.73
C MET A 14 -6.30 -8.43 9.00
N ALA A 15 -5.47 -7.40 8.89
CA ALA A 15 -5.01 -6.60 10.04
C ALA A 15 -6.19 -5.93 10.79
N GLY A 16 -7.13 -5.32 10.06
CA GLY A 16 -8.34 -4.77 10.68
C GLY A 16 -9.20 -5.83 11.36
N THR A 17 -9.34 -7.01 10.76
CA THR A 17 -10.09 -8.13 11.35
C THR A 17 -9.39 -8.67 12.62
N LEU A 18 -8.06 -8.74 12.60
CA LEU A 18 -7.25 -9.17 13.73
C LEU A 18 -7.39 -8.21 14.92
N GLU A 19 -7.45 -6.90 14.67
CA GLU A 19 -7.67 -5.92 15.73
C GLU A 19 -9.06 -6.09 16.38
N ILE A 20 -10.11 -6.33 15.59
CA ILE A 20 -11.44 -6.64 16.11
C ILE A 20 -11.39 -7.92 16.97
N PHE A 21 -10.67 -8.94 16.53
CA PHE A 21 -10.53 -10.20 17.25
C PHE A 21 -9.75 -10.02 18.56
N ARG A 22 -8.70 -9.19 18.57
CA ARG A 22 -7.94 -8.83 19.77
C ARG A 22 -8.83 -8.16 20.80
N GLN A 23 -9.64 -7.20 20.37
CA GLN A 23 -10.56 -6.51 21.27
C GLN A 23 -11.60 -7.45 21.89
N LYS A 24 -12.21 -8.33 21.09
CA LYS A 24 -13.18 -9.33 21.60
C LYS A 24 -12.54 -10.29 22.61
N THR A 25 -11.27 -10.63 22.40
CA THR A 25 -10.52 -11.50 23.30
C THR A 25 -10.28 -10.81 24.64
N CYS A 26 -9.95 -9.51 24.66
CA CYS A 26 -9.86 -8.71 25.89
C CYS A 26 -11.17 -8.67 26.70
N ASP A 27 -12.33 -8.70 26.04
CA ASP A 27 -13.63 -8.64 26.72
C ASP A 27 -14.08 -10.00 27.29
N THR A 28 -13.56 -11.11 26.75
CA THR A 28 -14.11 -12.46 26.99
C THR A 28 -13.18 -13.34 27.81
N LEU A 29 -11.87 -13.15 27.71
CA LEU A 29 -10.85 -13.97 28.37
C LEU A 29 -10.15 -13.19 29.50
N PRO A 30 -9.63 -13.89 30.53
CA PRO A 30 -8.83 -13.25 31.56
C PRO A 30 -7.59 -12.61 30.93
N THR A 31 -7.35 -11.36 31.29
CA THR A 31 -6.24 -10.57 30.76
C THR A 31 -4.95 -10.92 31.49
N ILE A 32 -3.83 -10.89 30.77
CA ILE A 32 -2.52 -11.20 31.34
C ILE A 32 -1.84 -9.91 31.76
N GLN A 33 -1.47 -9.82 33.04
CA GLN A 33 -0.69 -8.71 33.57
C GLN A 33 0.79 -8.93 33.25
N GLN A 34 1.36 -8.07 32.42
CA GLN A 34 2.78 -8.05 32.10
C GLN A 34 3.43 -6.88 32.82
N ASN A 35 4.34 -7.18 33.75
CA ASN A 35 5.15 -6.17 34.41
C ASN A 35 6.43 -5.96 33.59
N ILE A 36 6.52 -4.80 32.93
CA ILE A 36 7.69 -4.42 32.12
C ILE A 36 8.30 -3.17 32.77
N GLY A 37 9.35 -3.37 33.56
CA GLY A 37 10.03 -2.28 34.27
C GLY A 37 9.24 -1.81 35.51
N LYS A 38 8.73 -0.57 35.48
CA LYS A 38 7.93 0.04 36.59
C LYS A 38 6.45 0.19 36.23
N THR A 39 6.04 -0.28 35.06
CA THR A 39 4.69 -0.13 34.53
C THR A 39 4.05 -1.50 34.34
N ASN A 40 2.82 -1.61 34.84
CA ASN A 40 1.98 -2.79 34.61
C ASN A 40 1.20 -2.57 33.32
N TYR A 41 1.24 -3.55 32.43
CA TYR A 41 0.49 -3.58 31.18
C TYR A 41 -0.50 -4.74 31.19
N THR A 42 -1.76 -4.43 30.91
CA THR A 42 -2.81 -5.43 30.76
C THR A 42 -2.86 -5.87 29.28
N ALA A 43 -2.43 -7.09 28.97
CA ALA A 43 -2.36 -7.63 27.61
C ALA A 43 -3.43 -8.71 27.33
N ALA A 44 -3.88 -8.78 26.08
CA ALA A 44 -4.75 -9.85 25.60
C ALA A 44 -3.96 -11.18 25.51
N ASP A 45 -4.56 -12.29 25.94
CA ASP A 45 -3.98 -13.62 25.75
C ASP A 45 -4.10 -14.03 24.27
N MET A 46 -3.08 -13.67 23.48
CA MET A 46 -3.02 -13.96 22.05
C MET A 46 -1.63 -14.42 21.63
N THR A 47 -1.59 -15.42 20.76
CA THR A 47 -0.35 -15.91 20.16
C THR A 47 0.08 -15.06 18.97
N ILE A 48 1.40 -14.89 18.79
CA ILE A 48 2.00 -14.17 17.65
C ILE A 48 1.63 -14.78 16.27
N PHE A 49 1.19 -16.03 16.22
CA PHE A 49 0.83 -16.70 14.96
C PHE A 49 -0.36 -16.05 14.23
N TYR A 50 -1.27 -15.37 14.94
CA TYR A 50 -2.38 -14.67 14.29
C TYR A 50 -1.91 -13.53 13.38
N GLN A 51 -0.74 -12.97 13.66
CA GLN A 51 -0.13 -11.86 12.94
C GLN A 51 0.66 -12.31 11.69
N PHE A 52 0.96 -13.61 11.59
CA PHE A 52 1.73 -14.17 10.48
C PHE A 52 1.09 -13.94 9.09
N PRO A 53 -0.22 -14.17 8.88
CA PRO A 53 -0.85 -14.03 7.57
C PRO A 53 -0.75 -12.60 6.99
N GLN A 54 -0.88 -11.57 7.83
CA GLN A 54 -0.80 -10.18 7.36
C GLN A 54 0.62 -9.78 6.97
N TYR A 55 1.64 -10.19 7.73
CA TYR A 55 3.04 -9.89 7.36
C TYR A 55 3.46 -10.63 6.10
N LEU A 56 3.05 -11.89 5.93
CA LEU A 56 3.27 -12.64 4.71
C LEU A 56 2.61 -11.96 3.51
N GLY A 57 1.35 -11.53 3.65
CA GLY A 57 0.60 -10.85 2.60
C GLY A 57 1.25 -9.53 2.16
N ILE A 58 1.71 -8.72 3.12
CA ILE A 58 2.43 -7.47 2.85
C ILE A 58 3.78 -7.76 2.16
N GLY A 59 4.58 -8.71 2.66
CA GLY A 59 5.86 -9.06 2.06
C GLY A 59 5.73 -9.53 0.61
N LEU A 60 4.76 -10.42 0.33
CA LEU A 60 4.46 -10.86 -1.03
C LEU A 60 3.98 -9.70 -1.92
N SER A 61 3.15 -8.82 -1.38
CA SER A 61 2.65 -7.65 -2.10
C SER A 61 3.77 -6.74 -2.57
N GLU A 62 4.76 -6.53 -1.70
CA GLU A 62 5.88 -5.64 -1.94
C GLU A 62 6.78 -6.22 -3.03
N VAL A 63 7.13 -7.51 -2.95
CA VAL A 63 7.97 -8.17 -3.96
C VAL A 63 7.30 -8.13 -5.34
N PHE A 64 6.03 -8.53 -5.45
CA PHE A 64 5.33 -8.55 -6.74
C PHE A 64 5.08 -7.17 -7.33
N THR A 65 4.91 -6.14 -6.49
CA THR A 65 4.72 -4.77 -6.95
C THR A 65 6.05 -4.15 -7.34
N SER A 66 7.09 -4.33 -6.52
CA SER A 66 8.42 -3.75 -6.71
C SER A 66 9.16 -4.36 -7.89
N VAL A 67 9.13 -5.68 -8.09
CA VAL A 67 9.82 -6.29 -9.25
C VAL A 67 9.12 -5.88 -10.55
N ALA A 68 7.80 -6.02 -10.62
CA ALA A 68 7.04 -5.73 -11.84
C ALA A 68 7.12 -4.25 -12.26
N SER A 69 7.04 -3.31 -11.31
CA SER A 69 7.14 -1.88 -11.64
C SER A 69 8.56 -1.47 -12.06
N LEU A 70 9.59 -2.10 -11.50
CA LEU A 70 10.98 -1.80 -11.86
C LEU A 70 11.31 -2.30 -13.26
N GLU A 71 10.93 -3.54 -13.57
CA GLU A 71 11.13 -4.14 -14.89
C GLU A 71 10.44 -3.32 -15.99
N PHE A 72 9.18 -2.93 -15.76
CA PHE A 72 8.45 -2.08 -16.69
C PHE A 72 9.13 -0.71 -16.89
N ALA A 73 9.58 -0.07 -15.82
CA ALA A 73 10.24 1.23 -15.89
C ALA A 73 11.57 1.17 -16.66
N TYR A 74 12.34 0.09 -16.51
CA TYR A 74 13.58 -0.11 -17.27
C TYR A 74 13.31 -0.40 -18.75
N LEU A 75 12.26 -1.16 -19.07
CA LEU A 75 11.89 -1.46 -20.46
C LEU A 75 11.39 -0.23 -21.23
N ALA A 76 10.74 0.71 -20.54
CA ALA A 76 10.21 1.93 -21.16
C ALA A 76 11.27 3.02 -21.42
N THR A 77 12.52 2.83 -20.97
CA THR A 77 13.48 3.93 -20.79
C THR A 77 14.74 3.75 -21.59
N PRO A 78 15.27 4.80 -22.25
CA PRO A 78 16.53 4.72 -22.97
C PRO A 78 17.70 4.41 -22.03
N ARG A 79 18.72 3.68 -22.53
CA ARG A 79 19.85 3.22 -21.71
C ARG A 79 20.61 4.34 -20.98
N SER A 80 20.63 5.54 -21.54
CA SER A 80 21.28 6.71 -20.93
C SER A 80 20.54 7.27 -19.70
N ALA A 81 19.24 7.01 -19.53
CA ALA A 81 18.42 7.56 -18.45
C ALA A 81 18.05 6.52 -17.38
N GLN A 82 18.63 5.32 -17.43
CA GLN A 82 18.34 4.24 -16.49
C GLN A 82 18.71 4.58 -15.04
N SER A 83 19.79 5.34 -14.84
CA SER A 83 20.20 5.81 -13.51
C SER A 83 19.21 6.83 -12.92
N LEU A 84 18.62 7.68 -13.77
CA LEU A 84 17.61 8.67 -13.35
C LEU A 84 16.32 8.01 -12.87
N ILE A 85 15.91 6.90 -13.50
CA ILE A 85 14.73 6.16 -13.05
C ILE A 85 14.97 5.49 -11.71
N MET A 86 16.17 4.93 -11.51
CA MET A 86 16.50 4.31 -10.25
C MET A 86 16.53 5.34 -9.12
N SER A 87 17.11 6.53 -9.34
CA SER A 87 17.10 7.61 -8.35
C SER A 87 15.69 8.12 -8.07
N LEU A 88 14.83 8.23 -9.09
CA LEU A 88 13.42 8.57 -8.90
C LEU A 88 12.69 7.52 -8.05
N ARG A 89 12.99 6.24 -8.25
CA ARG A 89 12.45 5.12 -7.46
C ARG A 89 12.78 5.26 -5.97
N PHE A 90 14.05 5.56 -5.66
CA PHE A 90 14.48 5.81 -4.27
C PHE A 90 13.87 7.08 -3.69
N CYS A 91 13.76 8.14 -4.48
CA CYS A 91 13.09 9.38 -4.08
C CYS A 91 11.61 9.12 -3.73
N SER A 92 10.88 8.38 -4.57
CA SER A 92 9.51 7.97 -4.29
C SER A 92 9.39 7.12 -3.02
N ALA A 93 10.32 6.18 -2.78
CA ALA A 93 10.34 5.40 -1.55
C ALA A 93 10.58 6.26 -0.29
N GLY A 94 11.48 7.24 -0.37
CA GLY A 94 11.70 8.21 0.71
C GLY A 94 10.47 9.09 0.96
N LEU A 95 9.81 9.54 -0.11
CA LEU A 95 8.59 10.34 -0.01
C LEU A 95 7.43 9.52 0.60
N SER A 96 7.27 8.26 0.21
CA SER A 96 6.29 7.35 0.82
C SER A 96 6.57 7.14 2.31
N SER A 97 7.83 7.03 2.71
CA SER A 97 8.21 6.91 4.12
C SER A 97 7.87 8.18 4.91
N PHE A 98 8.08 9.36 4.32
CA PHE A 98 7.67 10.63 4.92
C PHE A 98 6.16 10.69 5.14
N PHE A 99 5.36 10.31 4.13
CA PHE A 99 3.91 10.24 4.27
C PHE A 99 3.46 9.19 5.30
N GLY A 100 4.13 8.04 5.38
CA GLY A 100 3.84 7.02 6.39
C GLY A 100 4.04 7.54 7.82
N SER A 101 5.16 8.23 8.07
CA SER A 101 5.43 8.85 9.37
C SER A 101 4.45 9.98 9.69
N ALA A 102 4.13 10.84 8.71
CA ALA A 102 3.14 11.90 8.89
C ALA A 102 1.76 11.34 9.21
N TYR A 103 1.36 10.26 8.53
CA TYR A 103 0.10 9.56 8.79
C TYR A 103 0.04 9.04 10.23
N VAL A 104 1.05 8.29 10.69
CA VAL A 104 1.11 7.83 12.09
C VAL A 104 1.09 8.99 13.07
N GLY A 105 1.84 10.08 12.80
CA GLY A 105 1.86 11.26 13.67
C GLY A 105 0.49 11.90 13.87
N ILE A 106 -0.31 12.02 12.81
CA ILE A 106 -1.69 12.56 12.91
C ILE A 106 -2.55 11.69 13.84
N PHE A 107 -2.43 10.36 13.74
CA PHE A 107 -3.19 9.44 14.58
C PHE A 107 -2.74 9.45 16.03
N VAL A 108 -1.43 9.52 16.29
CA VAL A 108 -0.89 9.65 17.66
C VAL A 108 -1.40 10.94 18.31
N GLN A 109 -1.35 12.08 17.62
CA GLN A 109 -1.90 13.33 18.14
C GLN A 109 -3.42 13.25 18.38
N ALA A 110 -4.17 12.53 17.54
CA ALA A 110 -5.60 12.30 17.76
C ALA A 110 -5.85 11.43 19.01
N GLN A 111 -4.95 10.48 19.27
CA GLN A 111 -5.00 9.57 20.41
C GLN A 111 -4.60 10.24 21.74
N GLU A 112 -3.68 11.21 21.74
CA GLU A 112 -3.27 11.94 22.96
C GLU A 112 -4.41 12.70 23.67
N ASN A 113 -5.51 12.99 22.95
CA ASN A 113 -6.72 13.58 23.54
C ASN A 113 -7.60 12.55 24.28
N LEU A 114 -7.23 11.26 24.24
CA LEU A 114 -7.90 10.17 24.95
C LEU A 114 -7.08 9.80 26.18
N THR A 115 -7.74 9.67 27.32
CA THR A 115 -7.09 9.31 28.58
C THR A 115 -6.54 7.89 28.48
N PHE A 116 -5.20 7.77 28.37
CA PHE A 116 -4.49 6.50 28.44
C PHE A 116 -4.55 5.98 29.89
N ASP A 117 -5.42 5.01 30.15
CA ASP A 117 -5.35 4.21 31.38
C ASP A 117 -4.68 2.88 31.05
N ASN A 118 -3.42 2.73 31.46
CA ASN A 118 -2.62 1.52 31.26
C ASN A 118 -3.12 0.31 32.08
N THR A 119 -4.13 0.52 32.91
CA THR A 119 -4.73 -0.50 33.79
C THR A 119 -5.74 -1.37 33.05
N GLU A 120 -6.36 -0.90 31.97
CA GLU A 120 -7.37 -1.65 31.22
C GLU A 120 -6.83 -2.19 29.88
N CYS A 121 -7.22 -3.42 29.53
CA CYS A 121 -6.94 -4.01 28.22
C CYS A 121 -7.67 -3.30 27.05
N LYS A 122 -8.56 -2.34 27.38
CA LYS A 122 -9.47 -1.67 26.45
C LYS A 122 -9.83 -0.28 26.98
N ALA A 123 -9.18 0.76 26.47
CA ALA A 123 -9.75 2.09 26.57
C ALA A 123 -10.91 2.20 25.56
N ARG A 124 -12.12 2.47 26.06
CA ARG A 124 -13.37 2.48 25.28
C ARG A 124 -13.34 3.38 24.03
N ASN A 125 -12.55 4.45 24.06
CA ASN A 125 -12.42 5.40 22.95
C ASN A 125 -11.23 5.08 22.01
N GLU A 126 -10.25 4.28 22.45
CA GLU A 126 -9.06 3.96 21.64
C GLU A 126 -9.34 2.87 20.60
N SER A 127 -10.27 1.96 20.90
CA SER A 127 -10.56 0.85 20.00
C SER A 127 -11.24 1.24 18.70
N GLU A 128 -12.04 2.30 18.71
CA GLU A 128 -12.64 2.79 17.47
C GLU A 128 -11.58 3.44 16.58
N LEU A 129 -10.65 4.19 17.19
CA LEU A 129 -9.58 4.88 16.47
C LEU A 129 -8.63 3.90 15.77
N PHE A 130 -8.29 2.78 16.42
CA PHE A 130 -7.34 1.80 15.90
C PHE A 130 -7.91 0.96 14.74
N TYR A 131 -9.20 0.57 14.79
CA TYR A 131 -9.86 -0.06 13.64
C TYR A 131 -10.02 0.91 12.46
N ILE A 132 -10.40 2.17 12.75
CA ILE A 132 -10.53 3.22 11.72
C ILE A 132 -9.20 3.47 11.03
N TYR A 133 -8.07 3.44 11.74
CA TYR A 133 -6.73 3.54 11.17
C TYR A 133 -6.48 2.49 10.06
N PHE A 134 -6.70 1.20 10.35
CA PHE A 134 -6.50 0.15 9.34
C PHE A 134 -7.48 0.25 8.18
N PHE A 135 -8.73 0.66 8.44
CA PHE A 135 -9.74 0.79 7.39
C PHE A 135 -9.46 1.97 6.45
N VAL A 136 -8.94 3.09 6.98
CA VAL A 136 -8.48 4.23 6.17
C VAL A 136 -7.30 3.83 5.31
N LEU A 137 -6.32 3.06 5.84
CA LEU A 137 -5.22 2.51 5.04
C LEU A 137 -5.71 1.59 3.91
N ALA A 138 -6.66 0.70 4.20
CA ALA A 138 -7.27 -0.17 3.21
C ALA A 138 -8.01 0.63 2.12
N GLY A 139 -8.75 1.68 2.51
CA GLY A 139 -9.44 2.59 1.60
C GLY A 139 -8.47 3.37 0.71
N LEU A 140 -7.38 3.90 1.30
CA LEU A 140 -6.33 4.59 0.56
C LEU A 140 -5.70 3.65 -0.49
N GLN A 141 -5.40 2.41 -0.09
CA GLN A 141 -4.86 1.39 -1.00
C GLN A 141 -5.84 1.07 -2.16
N LEU A 142 -7.14 1.02 -1.89
CA LEU A 142 -8.17 0.80 -2.91
C LEU A 142 -8.19 1.96 -3.91
N VAL A 143 -8.13 3.21 -3.44
CA VAL A 143 -8.04 4.40 -4.32
C VAL A 143 -6.80 4.32 -5.20
N PHE A 144 -5.65 3.93 -4.67
CA PHE A 144 -4.43 3.73 -5.47
C PHE A 144 -4.62 2.67 -6.56
N ILE A 145 -5.30 1.55 -6.28
CA ILE A 145 -5.63 0.53 -7.29
C ILE A 145 -6.51 1.14 -8.40
N LEU A 146 -7.54 1.91 -8.05
CA LEU A 146 -8.44 2.53 -9.02
C LEU A 146 -7.71 3.51 -9.94
N VAL A 147 -6.81 4.33 -9.37
CA VAL A 147 -5.99 5.28 -10.15
C VAL A 147 -5.10 4.53 -11.15
N ILE A 148 -4.46 3.43 -10.72
CA ILE A 148 -3.61 2.62 -11.61
C ILE A 148 -4.44 1.97 -12.73
N LEU A 149 -5.61 1.41 -12.42
CA LEU A 149 -6.49 0.82 -13.44
C LEU A 149 -6.95 1.87 -14.45
N GLY A 150 -7.31 3.08 -13.99
CA GLY A 150 -7.66 4.19 -14.86
C GLY A 150 -6.51 4.63 -15.77
N CYS A 151 -5.28 4.65 -15.25
CA CYS A 151 -4.08 4.94 -16.04
C CYS A 151 -3.77 3.86 -17.09
N ASP A 152 -3.98 2.58 -16.78
CA ASP A 152 -3.70 1.48 -17.72
C ASP A 152 -4.58 1.57 -18.97
N GLU A 153 -5.86 1.91 -18.79
CA GLU A 153 -6.79 2.17 -19.91
C GLU A 153 -6.29 3.30 -20.82
N GLN A 154 -5.81 4.40 -20.24
CA GLN A 154 -5.27 5.51 -21.03
C GLN A 154 -3.96 5.14 -21.74
N PHE A 155 -3.08 4.38 -21.09
CA PHE A 155 -1.81 3.97 -21.69
C PHE A 155 -2.01 3.02 -22.87
N LYS A 156 -3.00 2.13 -22.77
CA LYS A 156 -3.40 1.23 -23.86
C LYS A 156 -3.88 2.02 -25.09
N ILE A 157 -4.68 3.07 -24.88
CA ILE A 157 -5.15 3.96 -25.95
C ILE A 157 -3.97 4.67 -26.64
N LEU A 158 -2.99 5.15 -25.87
CA LEU A 158 -1.81 5.84 -26.41
C LEU A 158 -0.92 4.90 -27.25
N LYS A 159 -0.73 3.64 -26.83
CA LYS A 159 0.00 2.64 -27.62
C LYS A 159 -0.70 2.32 -28.95
N VAL A 160 -2.01 2.09 -28.90
CA VAL A 160 -2.83 1.82 -30.11
C VAL A 160 -2.78 2.99 -31.09
N SER A 161 -2.86 4.23 -30.58
CA SER A 161 -2.76 5.45 -31.40
C SER A 161 -1.39 5.59 -32.07
N LYS A 162 -0.30 5.39 -31.32
CA LYS A 162 1.07 5.48 -31.85
C LYS A 162 1.35 4.41 -32.90
N GLN A 163 0.88 3.18 -32.71
CA GLN A 163 0.98 2.12 -33.73
C GLN A 163 0.20 2.50 -34.99
N ARG A 164 -1.04 2.97 -34.85
CA ARG A 164 -1.90 3.36 -35.98
C ARG A 164 -1.34 4.54 -36.78
N PHE A 165 -0.69 5.49 -36.11
CA PHE A 165 0.01 6.60 -36.75
C PHE A 165 1.26 6.11 -37.51
N ASN A 166 2.06 5.23 -36.92
CA ASN A 166 3.24 4.67 -37.58
C ASN A 166 2.84 3.87 -38.83
N THR A 167 1.80 3.04 -38.75
CA THR A 167 1.27 2.31 -39.91
C THR A 167 0.75 3.25 -41.02
N ARG A 168 0.20 4.42 -40.70
CA ARG A 168 -0.22 5.41 -41.73
C ARG A 168 0.96 6.10 -42.43
N LEU A 169 2.05 6.35 -41.72
CA LEU A 169 3.27 6.93 -42.30
C LEU A 169 4.00 5.98 -43.25
N PHE A 170 3.96 4.67 -43.00
CA PHE A 170 4.53 3.67 -43.91
C PHE A 170 3.64 3.34 -45.13
N VAL A 171 2.41 3.85 -45.16
CA VAL A 171 1.42 3.59 -46.23
C VAL A 171 1.15 4.83 -47.07
N THR A 172 1.82 5.97 -46.87
CA THR A 172 1.74 7.06 -47.86
C THR A 172 2.37 6.58 -49.16
N PRO A 173 1.61 6.40 -50.26
CA PRO A 173 2.20 6.04 -51.53
C PRO A 173 3.11 7.20 -51.95
N ASN A 174 4.34 6.86 -52.33
CA ASN A 174 5.28 7.77 -52.96
C ASN A 174 4.72 8.18 -54.32
N THR A 175 3.82 9.16 -54.37
CA THR A 175 3.45 9.84 -55.62
C THR A 175 4.53 10.86 -55.95
N ARG A 176 5.71 10.36 -56.30
CA ARG A 176 6.73 11.13 -57.02
C ARG A 176 7.35 10.25 -58.09
N SER A 177 6.68 10.16 -59.23
CA SER A 177 7.30 9.90 -60.52
C SER A 177 6.29 10.09 -61.64
N SER A 178 6.71 10.83 -62.67
CA SER A 178 6.15 10.90 -64.02
C SER A 178 4.86 11.72 -64.20
N ASN A 179 5.05 12.99 -64.58
CA ASN A 179 4.43 13.55 -65.79
C ASN A 179 5.36 14.66 -66.30
N THR A 180 6.18 14.26 -67.27
CA THR A 180 6.69 15.10 -68.37
C THR A 180 5.53 15.56 -69.24
#